data_AF-A0A9P9IP55-F1
#
_entry.id   AF-A0A9P9IP55-F1
#
_cell.length_a   1.000
_cell.length_b   1.000
_cell.length_c   1.000
_cell.angle_alpha   90.00
_cell.angle_beta   90.00
_cell.angle_gamma   90.00
#
_symmetry.space_group_name_H-M   'P 1'
#
loop_
_entity.id
_entity.type
_entity.pdbx_description
1 polymer ?
#
loop_
_entity_poly.entity_id
_entity_poly.type
_entity_poly.pdbx_seq_one_letter_code
_entity_poly.pdbx_strand_id
1 'polypeptide(L)'
;MVSIMDADTSRNRTASQESFVPLLQLDPEPIDSPPILVDADSPVDLCLAESQDGSGQNGVDANSVVIKAPSAGAPGLSASAILGSTSTTATGPGPIFYLMRIQKFSSYAMGFFTSLHLANVSLIPAITRSVAGSENYLLMTREVYQTSLTEPILVALPVIAHVGSGIALRLLRRSQNLKKYGGAMPGTASPWPPLSYISMSGYAFTFFYAAHVFANRVLPLQVEGDSSNIGLAYVAHCFGRHPALSQVAYIGLLTVGCSHMIWGQAKWLGIAPSTKEVQRTRNVVVEKRKKYRRRSWAGLHGISAAFVALWAAGGLLVVARGGLTGGWVGKVYDDMFETIGL
;
A
#
# COMPACT_ATOMS: atom_id res chain seq x y z
N MET A 1 -8.67 -1.86 -95.51
CA MET A 1 -10.12 -2.03 -95.33
C MET A 1 -10.31 -2.91 -94.10
N VAL A 2 -11.22 -2.51 -93.21
CA VAL A 2 -11.67 -3.20 -91.99
C VAL A 2 -10.83 -2.99 -90.71
N SER A 3 -11.34 -2.04 -89.94
CA SER A 3 -11.25 -1.86 -88.48
C SER A 3 -12.22 -2.82 -87.76
N ILE A 4 -12.00 -3.06 -86.46
CA ILE A 4 -12.91 -3.41 -85.32
C ILE A 4 -12.04 -4.16 -84.27
N MET A 5 -11.67 -3.52 -83.15
CA MET A 5 -12.28 -3.63 -81.79
C MET A 5 -12.06 -5.02 -81.16
N ASP A 6 -11.64 -5.24 -79.90
CA ASP A 6 -11.75 -4.46 -78.67
C ASP A 6 -10.75 -4.98 -77.60
N ALA A 7 -10.56 -4.14 -76.58
CA ALA A 7 -10.31 -4.43 -75.15
C ALA A 7 -9.50 -5.69 -74.72
N ASP A 8 -8.40 -5.49 -73.97
CA ASP A 8 -8.47 -5.71 -72.52
C ASP A 8 -7.22 -5.21 -71.75
N THR A 9 -7.48 -4.32 -70.80
CA THR A 9 -6.98 -4.37 -69.42
C THR A 9 -5.48 -4.29 -69.14
N SER A 10 -5.03 -3.03 -69.00
CA SER A 10 -4.04 -2.65 -68.00
C SER A 10 -4.57 -2.94 -66.59
N ARG A 11 -4.15 -4.03 -65.94
CA ARG A 11 -4.25 -4.24 -64.49
C ARG A 11 -3.57 -5.56 -64.12
N ASN A 12 -2.27 -5.53 -63.81
CA ASN A 12 -1.65 -6.64 -63.09
C ASN A 12 -0.34 -6.26 -62.36
N ARG A 13 -0.29 -5.06 -61.77
CA ARG A 13 0.79 -4.68 -60.84
C ARG A 13 0.31 -4.13 -59.50
N THR A 14 -0.97 -4.31 -59.21
CA THR A 14 -1.64 -3.77 -58.00
C THR A 14 -2.49 -4.86 -57.32
N ALA A 15 -2.02 -6.10 -57.28
CA ALA A 15 -2.74 -7.22 -56.66
C ALA A 15 -1.96 -7.89 -55.51
N SER A 16 -0.81 -7.34 -55.13
CA SER A 16 0.03 -7.82 -54.02
C SER A 16 0.18 -6.80 -52.87
N GLN A 17 -0.64 -5.74 -52.86
CA GLN A 17 -0.69 -4.77 -51.75
C GLN A 17 -2.01 -4.78 -50.95
N GLU A 18 -3.02 -5.57 -51.34
CA GLU A 18 -4.31 -5.61 -50.64
C GLU A 18 -4.49 -6.81 -49.67
N SER A 19 -3.43 -7.57 -49.39
CA SER A 19 -3.46 -8.62 -48.36
C SER A 19 -2.61 -8.31 -47.12
N PHE A 20 -2.36 -7.03 -46.85
CA PHE A 20 -2.00 -6.57 -45.51
C PHE A 20 -3.28 -6.14 -44.80
N VAL A 21 -4.12 -7.12 -44.45
CA VAL A 21 -5.04 -6.94 -43.33
C VAL A 21 -4.15 -6.71 -42.12
N PRO A 22 -4.17 -5.53 -41.48
CA PRO A 22 -3.34 -5.28 -40.33
C PRO A 22 -3.75 -6.28 -39.23
N LEU A 23 -2.85 -7.19 -38.87
CA LEU A 23 -2.96 -7.97 -37.62
C LEU A 23 -2.93 -7.07 -36.36
N LEU A 24 -2.92 -5.75 -36.55
CA LEU A 24 -3.18 -4.68 -35.58
C LEU A 24 -4.65 -4.62 -35.10
N GLN A 25 -5.52 -5.52 -35.55
CA GLN A 25 -6.93 -5.56 -35.16
C GLN A 25 -7.30 -6.76 -34.28
N LEU A 26 -6.30 -7.57 -33.90
CA LEU A 26 -6.38 -8.56 -32.83
C LEU A 26 -5.53 -8.09 -31.65
N ASP A 27 -5.79 -6.87 -31.16
CA ASP A 27 -5.31 -6.47 -29.84
C ASP A 27 -6.07 -7.31 -28.81
N PRO A 28 -5.41 -8.18 -28.01
CA PRO A 28 -6.06 -8.70 -26.82
C PRO A 28 -6.34 -7.50 -25.93
N GLU A 29 -7.62 -7.29 -25.61
CA GLU A 29 -8.03 -6.22 -24.70
C GLU A 29 -7.08 -6.20 -23.48
N PRO A 30 -6.56 -5.03 -23.08
CA PRO A 30 -5.85 -4.93 -21.82
C PRO A 30 -6.80 -5.45 -20.76
N ILE A 31 -6.39 -6.46 -19.98
CA ILE A 31 -7.23 -7.10 -18.95
C ILE A 31 -7.98 -6.01 -18.18
N ASP A 32 -9.26 -5.86 -18.52
CA ASP A 32 -10.18 -5.09 -17.72
C ASP A 32 -10.29 -5.86 -16.42
N SER A 33 -9.91 -5.21 -15.33
CA SER A 33 -10.36 -5.69 -14.02
C SER A 33 -11.88 -5.56 -14.07
N PRO A 34 -12.64 -6.66 -13.90
CA PRO A 34 -14.09 -6.59 -13.99
C PRO A 34 -14.58 -5.47 -13.06
N PRO A 35 -15.52 -4.62 -13.51
CA PRO A 35 -16.12 -3.65 -12.62
C PRO A 35 -16.73 -4.44 -11.45
N ILE A 36 -16.42 -4.00 -10.23
CA ILE A 36 -17.21 -4.43 -9.07
C ILE A 36 -18.60 -3.84 -9.32
N LEU A 37 -19.51 -4.67 -9.86
CA LEU A 37 -20.93 -4.45 -9.75
C LEU A 37 -21.26 -4.60 -8.26
N VAL A 38 -21.17 -3.49 -7.52
CA VAL A 38 -22.05 -3.32 -6.38
C VAL A 38 -23.37 -2.93 -7.00
N ASP A 39 -24.26 -3.90 -7.19
CA ASP A 39 -25.68 -3.61 -7.36
C ASP A 39 -26.12 -2.92 -6.07
N ALA A 40 -26.10 -1.59 -6.11
CA ALA A 40 -26.85 -0.76 -5.19
C ALA A 40 -28.27 -0.70 -5.76
N ASP A 41 -29.06 -1.73 -5.49
CA ASP A 41 -30.52 -1.71 -5.36
C ASP A 41 -31.04 -3.14 -5.13
N SER A 42 -31.10 -3.57 -3.87
CA SER A 42 -32.17 -4.48 -3.43
C SER A 42 -32.30 -4.43 -1.90
N PRO A 43 -33.50 -4.25 -1.35
CA PRO A 43 -33.71 -4.11 0.09
C PRO A 43 -33.45 -5.44 0.80
N VAL A 44 -32.91 -5.31 2.01
CA VAL A 44 -32.65 -6.39 2.96
C VAL A 44 -33.97 -7.01 3.40
N ASP A 45 -34.27 -8.23 2.97
CA ASP A 45 -35.28 -9.07 3.62
C ASP A 45 -34.59 -10.10 4.50
N LEU A 46 -34.64 -9.82 5.80
CA LEU A 46 -34.45 -10.77 6.89
C LEU A 46 -35.66 -11.69 6.93
N CYS A 47 -35.50 -12.98 6.62
CA CYS A 47 -36.47 -13.97 7.08
C CYS A 47 -35.78 -15.28 7.46
N LEU A 48 -36.29 -15.82 8.55
CA LEU A 48 -35.76 -16.89 9.38
C LEU A 48 -35.94 -18.28 8.74
N ALA A 49 -35.19 -19.23 9.32
CA ALA A 49 -35.15 -20.64 8.97
C ALA A 49 -36.54 -21.31 8.90
N GLU A 50 -36.73 -22.15 7.90
CA GLU A 50 -37.64 -23.29 8.00
C GLU A 50 -37.06 -24.50 7.26
N SER A 51 -36.98 -25.60 8.02
CA SER A 51 -36.55 -26.94 7.66
C SER A 51 -37.59 -27.67 6.82
N GLN A 52 -37.17 -28.37 5.77
CA GLN A 52 -37.94 -29.50 5.23
C GLN A 52 -37.02 -30.60 4.65
N ASP A 53 -37.27 -31.81 5.16
CA ASP A 53 -36.74 -33.11 4.72
C ASP A 53 -37.24 -33.52 3.33
N GLY A 54 -36.45 -34.34 2.62
CA GLY A 54 -36.88 -35.01 1.40
C GLY A 54 -35.82 -35.89 0.75
N SER A 55 -35.89 -37.19 1.04
CA SER A 55 -35.04 -38.30 0.57
C SER A 55 -35.11 -38.61 -0.94
N GLY A 56 -33.99 -39.07 -1.53
CA GLY A 56 -34.00 -39.80 -2.81
C GLY A 56 -32.64 -40.06 -3.48
N GLN A 57 -32.10 -41.27 -3.25
CA GLN A 57 -31.09 -42.07 -4.00
C GLN A 57 -30.86 -41.74 -5.50
N ASN A 58 -29.74 -42.01 -6.21
CA ASN A 58 -28.49 -42.79 -6.06
C ASN A 58 -27.52 -42.30 -7.16
N GLY A 59 -26.20 -42.38 -6.92
CA GLY A 59 -25.19 -42.17 -7.95
C GLY A 59 -23.78 -42.13 -7.37
N VAL A 60 -23.17 -43.31 -7.25
CA VAL A 60 -21.81 -43.54 -6.75
C VAL A 60 -20.79 -42.90 -7.68
N ASP A 61 -19.86 -42.10 -7.13
CA ASP A 61 -18.48 -42.01 -7.62
C ASP A 61 -17.53 -41.44 -6.55
N ALA A 62 -16.30 -41.93 -6.60
CA ALA A 62 -15.37 -42.11 -5.50
C ALA A 62 -14.74 -40.83 -4.91
N ASN A 63 -14.47 -40.93 -3.60
CA ASN A 63 -13.53 -40.16 -2.78
C ASN A 63 -12.60 -39.18 -3.52
N SER A 64 -12.97 -37.90 -3.51
CA SER A 64 -11.99 -36.82 -3.39
C SER A 64 -12.42 -35.94 -2.22
N VAL A 65 -11.67 -36.02 -1.12
CA VAL A 65 -11.77 -35.04 -0.04
C VAL A 65 -11.24 -33.73 -0.60
N VAL A 66 -12.13 -32.94 -1.20
CA VAL A 66 -11.87 -31.55 -1.54
C VAL A 66 -11.82 -30.80 -0.22
N ILE A 67 -10.61 -30.61 0.32
CA ILE A 67 -10.39 -29.58 1.33
C ILE A 67 -10.68 -28.25 0.64
N LYS A 68 -11.92 -27.78 0.78
CA LYS A 68 -12.39 -26.49 0.32
C LYS A 68 -11.68 -25.43 1.17
N ALA A 69 -10.50 -25.00 0.71
CA ALA A 69 -9.85 -23.82 1.25
C ALA A 69 -10.85 -22.66 1.22
N PRO A 70 -10.94 -21.85 2.29
CA PRO A 70 -11.94 -20.80 2.38
C PRO A 70 -11.74 -19.82 1.21
N SER A 71 -12.71 -19.84 0.32
CA SER A 71 -12.93 -18.87 -0.75
C SER A 71 -13.26 -17.51 -0.12
N ALA A 72 -12.23 -16.83 0.37
CA ALA A 72 -12.30 -15.41 0.69
C ALA A 72 -11.94 -14.63 -0.59
N GLY A 73 -12.95 -13.96 -1.14
CA GLY A 73 -12.93 -13.32 -2.44
C GLY A 73 -11.74 -12.39 -2.70
N ALA A 74 -11.07 -12.65 -3.82
CA ALA A 74 -10.31 -11.65 -4.56
C ALA A 74 -10.47 -12.01 -6.05
N PRO A 75 -11.31 -11.29 -6.82
CA PRO A 75 -11.50 -11.59 -8.23
C PRO A 75 -10.29 -11.10 -9.03
N GLY A 76 -9.76 -11.98 -9.89
CA GLY A 76 -8.82 -11.63 -10.96
C GLY A 76 -7.40 -12.16 -10.82
N LEU A 77 -7.21 -13.47 -10.63
CA LEU A 77 -5.92 -14.13 -10.87
C LEU A 77 -6.12 -15.60 -11.29
N SER A 78 -6.60 -15.83 -12.52
CA SER A 78 -6.29 -17.08 -13.23
C SER A 78 -4.95 -16.90 -13.93
N ALA A 79 -4.07 -17.87 -13.71
CA ALA A 79 -2.72 -17.91 -14.21
C ALA A 79 -2.65 -17.81 -15.74
N SER A 80 -1.70 -17.03 -16.25
CA SER A 80 -1.12 -17.21 -17.58
C SER A 80 0.25 -16.57 -17.59
N ALA A 81 1.21 -17.25 -16.97
CA ALA A 81 2.60 -17.18 -17.39
C ALA A 81 2.86 -18.46 -18.18
N ILE A 82 2.44 -18.47 -19.45
CA ILE A 82 2.95 -19.47 -20.40
C ILE A 82 4.34 -18.95 -20.81
N LEU A 83 5.35 -19.39 -20.08
CA LEU A 83 6.72 -19.45 -20.58
C LEU A 83 6.89 -20.87 -21.10
N GLY A 84 7.26 -21.01 -22.37
CA GLY A 84 7.32 -22.28 -23.08
C GLY A 84 8.05 -23.36 -22.28
N SER A 85 7.30 -24.39 -21.89
CA SER A 85 7.80 -25.63 -21.31
C SER A 85 6.72 -26.68 -21.54
N THR A 86 6.96 -27.58 -22.47
CA THR A 86 6.22 -28.82 -22.68
C THR A 86 6.38 -29.70 -21.44
N SER A 87 5.57 -29.45 -20.42
CA SER A 87 5.40 -30.38 -19.29
C SER A 87 4.13 -30.03 -18.51
N THR A 88 3.18 -30.95 -18.53
CA THR A 88 1.97 -30.97 -17.70
C THR A 88 2.34 -31.08 -16.22
N THR A 89 2.61 -29.97 -15.57
CA THR A 89 2.74 -29.87 -14.11
C THR A 89 2.10 -28.57 -13.66
N ALA A 90 1.13 -28.66 -12.76
CA ALA A 90 0.32 -27.55 -12.27
C ALA A 90 1.19 -26.32 -11.91
N THR A 91 1.05 -25.23 -12.65
CA THR A 91 1.70 -23.95 -12.35
C THR A 91 1.13 -23.36 -11.07
N GLY A 92 1.89 -23.48 -9.98
CA GLY A 92 1.61 -22.82 -8.72
C GLY A 92 1.65 -21.28 -8.81
N PRO A 93 1.36 -20.59 -7.71
CA PRO A 93 1.30 -19.13 -7.70
C PRO A 93 2.64 -18.49 -8.10
N GLY A 94 2.63 -17.52 -9.02
CA GLY A 94 3.84 -16.82 -9.45
C GLY A 94 4.43 -15.88 -8.38
N PRO A 95 5.64 -15.33 -8.58
CA PRO A 95 6.32 -14.49 -7.58
C PRO A 95 5.53 -13.23 -7.19
N ILE A 96 4.77 -12.64 -8.13
CA ILE A 96 3.90 -11.49 -7.87
C ILE A 96 2.83 -11.82 -6.83
N PHE A 97 2.29 -13.05 -6.86
CA PHE A 97 1.27 -13.48 -5.91
C PHE A 97 1.80 -13.47 -4.47
N TYR A 98 2.99 -14.07 -4.27
CA TYR A 98 3.62 -14.11 -2.94
C TYR A 98 4.03 -12.71 -2.47
N LEU A 99 4.64 -11.90 -3.33
CA LEU A 99 5.05 -10.55 -2.97
C LEU A 99 3.86 -9.66 -2.59
N MET A 100 2.74 -9.75 -3.32
CA MET A 100 1.53 -9.03 -2.94
C MET A 100 1.01 -9.46 -1.59
N ARG A 101 1.04 -10.77 -1.27
CA ARG A 101 0.63 -11.29 0.05
C ARG A 101 1.58 -10.85 1.15
N ILE A 102 2.88 -10.90 0.95
CA ILE A 102 3.88 -10.44 1.92
C ILE A 102 3.64 -8.97 2.24
N GLN A 103 3.49 -8.12 1.21
CA GLN A 103 3.20 -6.68 1.40
C GLN A 103 1.90 -6.46 2.18
N LYS A 104 0.88 -7.26 1.85
CA LYS A 104 -0.46 -7.23 2.42
C LYS A 104 -0.45 -7.61 3.90
N PHE A 105 0.12 -8.77 4.24
CA PHE A 105 0.08 -9.31 5.59
C PHE A 105 1.08 -8.65 6.56
N SER A 106 2.21 -8.13 6.07
CA SER A 106 3.13 -7.37 6.92
C SER A 106 2.49 -6.12 7.53
N SER A 107 1.49 -5.53 6.85
CA SER A 107 0.73 -4.38 7.35
C SER A 107 -0.02 -4.64 8.66
N TYR A 108 -0.37 -5.88 8.97
CA TYR A 108 -1.08 -6.20 10.22
C TYR A 108 -0.19 -6.05 11.45
N ALA A 109 1.03 -6.61 11.40
CA ALA A 109 2.00 -6.47 12.48
C ALA A 109 2.38 -5.00 12.69
N MET A 110 2.62 -4.26 11.60
CA MET A 110 2.87 -2.81 11.68
C MET A 110 1.67 -2.05 12.22
N GLY A 111 0.43 -2.42 11.88
CA GLY A 111 -0.78 -1.80 12.40
C GLY A 111 -0.94 -2.00 13.90
N PHE A 112 -0.64 -3.21 14.39
CA PHE A 112 -0.61 -3.50 15.82
C PHE A 112 0.42 -2.64 16.55
N PHE A 113 1.67 -2.61 16.09
CA PHE A 113 2.72 -1.76 16.65
C PHE A 113 2.35 -0.27 16.60
N THR A 114 1.81 0.20 15.47
CA THR A 114 1.40 1.59 15.28
C THR A 114 0.30 1.98 16.28
N SER A 115 -0.59 1.06 16.63
CA SER A 115 -1.66 1.30 17.60
C SER A 115 -1.11 1.43 19.02
N LEU A 116 -0.20 0.54 19.41
CA LEU A 116 0.53 0.63 20.69
C LEU A 116 1.34 1.93 20.77
N HIS A 117 2.00 2.30 19.67
CA HIS A 117 2.80 3.52 19.59
C HIS A 117 1.91 4.76 19.73
N LEU A 118 0.82 4.86 18.94
CA LEU A 118 -0.16 5.95 19.02
C LEU A 118 -0.69 6.14 20.44
N ALA A 119 -1.03 5.04 21.11
CA ALA A 119 -1.54 5.08 22.47
C ALA A 119 -0.52 5.72 23.43
N ASN A 120 0.74 5.30 23.37
CA ASN A 120 1.75 5.70 24.34
C ASN A 120 2.42 7.04 24.07
N VAL A 121 2.62 7.41 22.80
CA VAL A 121 3.31 8.65 22.46
C VAL A 121 2.38 9.79 22.06
N SER A 122 1.08 9.51 21.90
CA SER A 122 0.08 10.55 21.66
C SER A 122 -1.07 10.51 22.65
N LEU A 123 -1.86 9.43 22.69
CA LEU A 123 -3.14 9.46 23.43
C LEU A 123 -2.93 9.61 24.94
N ILE A 124 -2.03 8.83 25.54
CA ILE A 124 -1.73 8.89 26.97
C ILE A 124 -1.15 10.26 27.34
N PRO A 125 -0.12 10.81 26.66
CA PRO A 125 0.32 12.18 26.87
C PRO A 125 -0.79 13.23 26.75
N ALA A 126 -1.70 13.09 25.77
CA ALA A 126 -2.82 14.00 25.61
C ALA A 126 -3.79 13.95 26.80
N ILE A 127 -4.04 12.76 27.36
CA ILE A 127 -4.94 12.56 28.51
C ILE A 127 -4.29 13.05 29.80
N THR A 128 -3.05 12.63 30.07
CA THR A 128 -2.31 13.00 31.29
C THR A 128 -1.88 14.46 31.29
N ARG A 129 -1.77 15.08 30.10
CA ARG A 129 -1.22 16.42 29.87
C ARG A 129 0.16 16.60 30.48
N SER A 130 0.94 15.52 30.61
CA SER A 130 2.24 15.52 31.25
C SER A 130 3.18 14.50 30.60
N VAL A 131 4.41 14.94 30.29
CA VAL A 131 5.49 14.05 29.84
C VAL A 131 5.86 13.09 30.96
N ALA A 132 6.21 13.61 32.15
CA ALA A 132 6.61 12.80 33.30
C ALA A 132 5.49 11.83 33.75
N GLY A 133 4.24 12.26 33.70
CA GLY A 133 3.09 11.40 34.04
C GLY A 133 2.83 10.28 33.03
N SER A 134 3.41 10.35 31.84
CA SER A 134 3.22 9.37 30.75
C SER A 134 4.37 8.37 30.62
N GLU A 135 5.54 8.67 31.19
CA GLU A 135 6.73 7.81 31.08
C GLU A 135 6.48 6.38 31.56
N ASN A 136 5.79 6.21 32.70
CA ASN A 136 5.50 4.89 33.26
C ASN A 136 4.70 4.00 32.30
N TYR A 137 3.75 4.57 31.56
CA TYR A 137 2.97 3.83 30.57
C TYR A 137 3.80 3.45 29.36
N LEU A 138 4.69 4.35 28.93
CA LEU A 138 5.62 4.06 27.85
C LEU A 138 6.53 2.90 28.25
N LEU A 139 7.13 2.95 29.44
CA LEU A 139 8.00 1.88 29.98
C LEU A 139 7.27 0.53 30.07
N MET A 140 6.04 0.52 30.58
CA MET A 140 5.23 -0.71 30.64
C MET A 140 5.00 -1.31 29.24
N THR A 141 4.73 -0.47 28.24
CA THR A 141 4.48 -0.96 26.87
C THR A 141 5.76 -1.45 26.19
N ARG A 142 6.93 -0.91 26.55
CA ARG A 142 8.23 -1.40 26.02
C ARG A 142 8.46 -2.87 26.31
N GLU A 143 8.03 -3.36 27.47
CA GLU A 143 8.14 -4.78 27.80
C GLU A 143 7.37 -5.68 26.83
N VAL A 144 6.33 -5.14 26.17
CA VAL A 144 5.51 -5.89 25.21
C VAL A 144 6.17 -5.98 23.83
N TYR A 145 6.72 -4.89 23.30
CA TYR A 145 7.22 -4.85 21.91
C TYR A 145 8.73 -4.67 21.75
N GLN A 146 9.45 -4.25 22.78
CA GLN A 146 10.88 -3.92 22.75
C GLN A 146 11.71 -5.01 23.45
N THR A 147 11.35 -6.29 23.24
CA THR A 147 12.18 -7.43 23.66
C THR A 147 13.09 -7.87 22.51
N SER A 148 14.14 -8.63 22.81
CA SER A 148 15.08 -9.18 21.81
C SER A 148 14.39 -9.99 20.71
N LEU A 149 13.22 -10.56 20.99
CA LEU A 149 12.44 -11.33 20.02
C LEU A 149 11.28 -10.53 19.41
N THR A 150 10.54 -9.76 20.22
CA THR A 150 9.32 -9.08 19.74
C THR A 150 9.63 -7.88 18.85
N GLU A 151 10.72 -7.16 19.08
CA GLU A 151 11.08 -6.00 18.25
C GLU A 151 11.39 -6.40 16.79
N PRO A 152 12.25 -7.40 16.51
CA PRO A 152 12.46 -7.86 15.14
C PRO A 152 11.16 -8.32 14.46
N ILE A 153 10.29 -9.02 15.19
CA ILE A 153 9.08 -9.63 14.63
C ILE A 153 7.97 -8.62 14.38
N LEU A 154 7.78 -7.65 15.28
CA LEU A 154 6.68 -6.69 15.19
C LEU A 154 7.06 -5.42 14.43
N VAL A 155 8.34 -5.06 14.38
CA VAL A 155 8.81 -3.80 13.81
C VAL A 155 9.71 -4.03 12.61
N ALA A 156 10.87 -4.66 12.78
CA ALA A 156 11.89 -4.69 11.73
C ALA A 156 11.47 -5.56 10.53
N LEU A 157 11.10 -6.82 10.76
CA LEU A 157 10.72 -7.77 9.71
C LEU A 157 9.49 -7.29 8.93
N PRO A 158 8.39 -6.82 9.57
CA PRO A 158 7.24 -6.34 8.82
C PRO A 158 7.54 -5.12 7.94
N VAL A 159 8.37 -4.18 8.42
CA VAL A 159 8.78 -3.01 7.63
C VAL A 159 9.61 -3.43 6.43
N ILE A 160 10.65 -4.27 6.63
CA ILE A 160 11.48 -4.80 5.55
C ILE A 160 10.62 -5.56 4.54
N ALA A 161 9.74 -6.43 5.03
CA ALA A 161 8.83 -7.20 4.20
C ALA A 161 7.90 -6.29 3.38
N HIS A 162 7.32 -5.26 3.99
CA HIS A 162 6.40 -4.33 3.33
C HIS A 162 7.09 -3.49 2.24
N VAL A 163 8.18 -2.83 2.60
CA VAL A 163 8.92 -1.93 1.70
C VAL A 163 9.60 -2.75 0.60
N GLY A 164 10.28 -3.84 0.99
CA GLY A 164 10.99 -4.73 0.07
C GLY A 164 10.07 -5.36 -0.96
N SER A 165 8.92 -5.91 -0.54
CA SER A 165 7.94 -6.48 -1.47
C SER A 165 7.32 -5.42 -2.39
N GLY A 166 7.06 -4.20 -1.90
CA GLY A 166 6.58 -3.08 -2.70
C GLY A 166 7.56 -2.66 -3.80
N ILE A 167 8.85 -2.58 -3.49
CA ILE A 167 9.92 -2.28 -4.46
C ILE A 167 10.04 -3.43 -5.47
N ALA A 168 10.10 -4.68 -4.99
CA ALA A 168 10.22 -5.87 -5.83
C ALA A 168 9.05 -5.99 -6.82
N LEU A 169 7.81 -5.75 -6.38
CA LEU A 169 6.63 -5.75 -7.26
C LEU A 169 6.76 -4.72 -8.39
N ARG A 170 7.31 -3.55 -8.10
CA ARG A 170 7.49 -2.49 -9.10
C ARG A 170 8.54 -2.87 -10.14
N LEU A 171 9.65 -3.46 -9.70
CA LEU A 171 10.71 -3.96 -10.59
C LEU A 171 10.23 -5.13 -11.44
N LEU A 172 9.49 -6.08 -10.88
CA LEU A 172 8.93 -7.21 -11.61
C LEU A 172 7.91 -6.77 -12.65
N ARG A 173 7.00 -5.84 -12.30
CA ARG A 173 6.04 -5.28 -13.25
C ARG A 173 6.74 -4.54 -14.40
N ARG A 174 7.80 -3.79 -14.11
CA ARG A 174 8.62 -3.17 -15.15
C ARG A 174 9.28 -4.21 -16.05
N SER A 175 9.87 -5.26 -15.47
CA SER A 175 10.51 -6.33 -16.24
C SER A 175 9.49 -7.05 -17.15
N GLN A 176 8.28 -7.32 -16.66
CA GLN A 176 7.20 -7.89 -17.46
C GLN A 176 6.76 -6.95 -18.59
N ASN A 177 6.62 -5.65 -18.32
CA ASN A 177 6.28 -4.66 -19.34
C ASN A 177 7.36 -4.60 -20.44
N LEU A 178 8.64 -4.65 -20.07
CA LEU A 178 9.75 -4.69 -21.02
C LEU A 178 9.76 -5.97 -21.86
N LYS A 179 9.51 -7.14 -21.24
CA LYS A 179 9.43 -8.42 -21.94
C LYS A 179 8.26 -8.50 -22.93
N LYS A 180 7.11 -7.90 -22.57
CA LYS A 180 5.90 -7.94 -23.40
C LYS A 180 5.91 -6.92 -24.53
N TYR A 181 6.40 -5.71 -24.27
CA TYR A 181 6.24 -4.58 -25.18
C TYR A 181 7.57 -4.03 -25.71
N GLY A 182 8.71 -4.63 -25.38
CA GLY A 182 10.04 -4.21 -25.89
C GLY A 182 10.44 -2.77 -25.55
N GLY A 183 9.72 -2.10 -24.62
CA GLY A 183 9.89 -0.68 -24.31
C GLY A 183 8.87 0.27 -24.96
N ALA A 184 8.08 -0.20 -25.93
CA ALA A 184 7.02 0.57 -26.59
C ALA A 184 5.63 0.14 -26.05
N MET A 185 5.23 0.68 -24.89
CA MET A 185 3.92 0.39 -24.31
C MET A 185 2.80 1.17 -25.04
N PRO A 186 1.67 0.54 -25.40
CA PRO A 186 0.52 1.24 -25.95
C PRO A 186 0.01 2.31 -24.96
N GLY A 187 -0.01 3.57 -25.38
CA GLY A 187 -0.56 4.68 -24.59
C GLY A 187 0.35 5.22 -23.46
N THR A 188 1.57 4.71 -23.26
CA THR A 188 2.52 5.27 -22.29
C THR A 188 3.96 5.23 -22.80
N ALA A 189 4.69 6.34 -22.71
CA ALA A 189 6.09 6.44 -23.13
C ALA A 189 7.10 5.76 -22.17
N SER A 190 6.65 5.13 -21.07
CA SER A 190 7.54 4.60 -20.04
C SER A 190 7.20 3.16 -19.68
N PRO A 191 8.20 2.25 -19.58
CA PRO A 191 7.99 0.89 -19.13
C PRO A 191 7.69 0.79 -17.62
N TRP A 192 7.83 1.91 -16.88
CA TRP A 192 7.61 1.95 -15.44
C TRP A 192 6.12 1.98 -15.08
N PRO A 193 5.72 1.25 -14.03
CA PRO A 193 4.38 1.41 -13.47
C PRO A 193 4.14 2.86 -13.02
N PRO A 194 2.96 3.45 -13.29
CA PRO A 194 2.65 4.82 -12.94
C PRO A 194 2.75 5.03 -11.42
N LEU A 195 3.24 6.20 -11.02
CA LEU A 195 3.33 6.59 -9.61
C LEU A 195 1.92 6.87 -9.09
N SER A 196 1.44 6.00 -8.21
CA SER A 196 0.21 6.25 -7.45
C SER A 196 0.48 7.16 -6.25
N TYR A 197 -0.54 7.87 -5.78
CA TYR A 197 -0.48 8.65 -4.54
C TYR A 197 0.06 7.82 -3.36
N ILE A 198 -0.40 6.57 -3.21
CA ILE A 198 0.04 5.64 -2.16
C ILE A 198 1.54 5.32 -2.28
N SER A 199 2.04 5.13 -3.50
CA SER A 199 3.47 4.87 -3.73
C SER A 199 4.32 6.09 -3.42
N MET A 200 3.87 7.26 -3.87
CA MET A 200 4.57 8.53 -3.62
C MET A 200 4.63 8.86 -2.14
N SER A 201 3.50 8.76 -1.42
CA SER A 201 3.49 8.93 0.04
C SER A 201 4.29 7.86 0.76
N GLY A 202 4.34 6.62 0.24
CA GLY A 202 5.16 5.55 0.83
C GLY A 202 6.67 5.83 0.77
N TYR A 203 7.18 6.35 -0.35
CA TYR A 203 8.59 6.73 -0.46
C TYR A 203 8.94 7.90 0.46
N ALA A 204 8.09 8.93 0.49
CA ALA A 204 8.29 10.05 1.40
C ALA A 204 8.19 9.62 2.87
N PHE A 205 7.26 8.71 3.20
CA PHE A 205 7.13 8.17 4.56
C PHE A 205 8.37 7.37 4.95
N THR A 206 8.94 6.58 4.04
CA THR A 206 10.16 5.81 4.29
C THR A 206 11.31 6.72 4.73
N PHE A 207 11.45 7.89 4.11
CA PHE A 207 12.47 8.87 4.48
C PHE A 207 12.28 9.41 5.90
N PHE A 208 11.09 9.92 6.23
CA PHE A 208 10.80 10.43 7.58
C PHE A 208 10.85 9.33 8.64
N TYR A 209 10.37 8.14 8.32
CA TYR A 209 10.41 6.98 9.21
C TYR A 209 11.86 6.55 9.50
N ALA A 210 12.73 6.53 8.49
CA ALA A 210 14.15 6.24 8.68
C ALA A 210 14.81 7.28 9.61
N ALA A 211 14.53 8.58 9.44
CA ALA A 211 15.02 9.61 10.35
C ALA A 211 14.49 9.43 11.78
N HIS A 212 13.22 9.07 11.93
CA HIS A 212 12.59 8.77 13.22
C HIS A 212 13.25 7.58 13.92
N VAL A 213 13.43 6.45 13.23
CA VAL A 213 14.11 5.26 13.75
C VAL A 213 15.57 5.55 14.06
N PHE A 214 16.24 6.34 13.21
CA PHE A 214 17.62 6.72 13.44
C PHE A 214 17.77 7.48 14.77
N ALA A 215 17.02 8.57 14.95
CA ALA A 215 17.13 9.43 16.13
C ALA A 215 16.67 8.77 17.44
N ASN A 216 15.70 7.85 17.37
CA ASN A 216 15.09 7.26 18.57
C ASN A 216 15.53 5.82 18.86
N ARG A 217 16.27 5.18 17.95
CA ARG A 217 16.71 3.79 18.13
C ARG A 217 18.17 3.57 17.74
N VAL A 218 18.56 3.94 16.52
CA VAL A 218 19.93 3.64 16.04
C VAL A 218 20.98 4.47 16.77
N LEU A 219 20.75 5.78 16.91
CA LEU A 219 21.68 6.69 17.57
C LEU A 219 21.92 6.30 19.04
N PRO A 220 20.88 6.10 19.87
CA PRO A 220 21.05 5.62 21.24
C PRO A 220 21.79 4.27 21.32
N LEU A 221 21.43 3.31 20.46
CA LEU A 221 22.11 2.01 20.41
C LEU A 221 23.60 2.13 20.09
N GLN A 222 23.99 3.11 19.26
CA GLN A 222 25.38 3.31 18.88
C GLN A 222 26.20 4.03 19.96
N VAL A 223 25.57 4.96 20.70
CA VAL A 223 26.27 5.78 21.71
C VAL A 223 26.26 5.12 23.09
N GLU A 224 25.09 4.64 23.55
CA GLU A 224 24.92 4.07 24.89
C GLU A 224 24.97 2.54 24.91
N GLY A 225 24.88 1.88 23.75
CA GLY A 225 24.80 0.42 23.65
C GLY A 225 23.41 -0.15 23.95
N ASP A 226 22.46 0.67 24.40
CA ASP A 226 21.05 0.32 24.55
C ASP A 226 20.12 1.49 24.15
N SER A 227 18.81 1.38 24.40
CA SER A 227 17.90 2.55 24.25
C SER A 227 16.92 2.64 25.42
N SER A 228 17.36 2.22 26.60
CA SER A 228 16.57 2.20 27.81
C SER A 228 16.23 3.62 28.28
N ASN A 229 17.19 4.55 28.16
CA ASN A 229 17.07 5.95 28.55
C ASN A 229 16.21 6.82 27.62
N ILE A 230 15.72 6.26 26.51
CA ILE A 230 15.05 7.05 25.47
C ILE A 230 13.58 7.25 25.81
N GLY A 231 13.23 8.15 26.73
CA GLY A 231 11.84 8.40 27.13
C GLY A 231 11.08 9.42 26.28
N LEU A 232 9.86 9.77 26.71
CA LEU A 232 9.19 10.98 26.22
C LEU A 232 9.99 12.25 26.57
N ALA A 233 10.75 12.23 27.66
CA ALA A 233 11.67 13.29 28.10
C ALA A 233 12.83 13.49 27.14
N TYR A 234 13.36 12.42 26.53
CA TYR A 234 14.36 12.51 25.47
C TYR A 234 13.78 13.21 24.25
N VAL A 235 12.59 12.79 23.81
CA VAL A 235 11.89 13.40 22.67
C VAL A 235 11.56 14.88 22.95
N ALA A 236 11.04 15.20 24.14
CA ALA A 236 10.74 16.55 24.56
C ALA A 236 11.99 17.44 24.59
N HIS A 237 13.10 16.91 25.11
CA HIS A 237 14.39 17.58 25.11
C HIS A 237 14.87 17.86 23.68
N CYS A 238 14.74 16.91 22.75
CA CYS A 238 15.06 17.10 21.33
C CYS A 238 14.21 18.22 20.68
N PHE A 239 12.92 18.33 21.02
CA PHE A 239 12.07 19.44 20.59
C PHE A 239 12.51 20.78 21.20
N GLY A 240 12.93 20.80 22.46
CA GLY A 240 13.43 22.00 23.12
C GLY A 240 14.76 22.49 22.54
N ARG A 241 15.67 21.56 22.21
CA ARG A 241 17.02 21.84 21.72
C ARG A 241 17.06 22.15 20.23
N HIS A 242 16.26 21.44 19.42
CA HIS A 242 16.21 21.57 17.95
C HIS A 242 14.78 21.79 17.43
N PRO A 243 14.13 22.92 17.79
CA PRO A 243 12.70 23.10 17.54
C PRO A 243 12.32 23.02 16.06
N ALA A 244 13.07 23.67 15.17
CA ALA A 244 12.76 23.68 13.74
C ALA A 244 12.92 22.29 13.11
N LEU A 245 14.05 21.63 13.36
CA LEU A 245 14.33 20.30 12.80
C LEU A 245 13.34 19.25 13.32
N SER A 246 13.10 19.23 14.63
CA SER A 246 12.18 18.28 15.27
C SER A 246 10.74 18.51 14.81
N GLN A 247 10.29 19.76 14.64
CA GLN A 247 8.96 20.05 14.10
C GLN A 247 8.81 19.62 12.65
N VAL A 248 9.77 19.94 11.78
CA VAL A 248 9.72 19.55 10.36
C VAL A 248 9.72 18.03 10.22
N ALA A 249 10.61 17.34 10.94
CA ALA A 249 10.69 15.89 10.93
C ALA A 249 9.39 15.24 11.43
N TYR A 250 8.84 15.72 12.55
CA TYR A 250 7.64 15.14 13.15
C TYR A 250 6.37 15.44 12.34
N ILE A 251 6.16 16.69 11.90
CA ILE A 251 5.00 17.04 11.06
C ILE A 251 5.07 16.31 9.72
N GLY A 252 6.26 16.23 9.10
CA GLY A 252 6.48 15.47 7.88
C GLY A 252 6.15 13.98 8.06
N LEU A 253 6.65 13.37 9.14
CA LEU A 253 6.34 11.99 9.51
C LEU A 253 4.83 11.75 9.68
N LEU A 254 4.16 12.61 10.47
CA LEU A 254 2.73 12.46 10.74
C LEU A 254 1.90 12.62 9.47
N THR A 255 2.11 13.70 8.72
CA THR A 255 1.29 14.02 7.55
C THR A 255 1.42 12.96 6.47
N VAL A 256 2.65 12.56 6.14
CA VAL A 256 2.92 11.58 5.09
C VAL A 256 2.57 10.17 5.57
N GLY A 257 2.94 9.81 6.80
CA GLY A 257 2.65 8.51 7.40
C GLY A 257 1.15 8.23 7.55
N CYS A 258 0.40 9.16 8.14
CA CYS A 258 -1.06 9.05 8.27
C CYS A 258 -1.73 8.95 6.90
N SER A 259 -1.31 9.78 5.94
CA SER A 259 -1.82 9.72 4.58
C SER A 259 -1.53 8.36 3.93
N HIS A 260 -0.32 7.82 4.08
CA HIS A 260 0.04 6.51 3.52
C HIS A 260 -0.81 5.38 4.11
N MET A 261 -0.98 5.37 5.44
CA MET A 261 -1.76 4.35 6.14
C MET A 261 -3.24 4.39 5.74
N ILE A 262 -3.88 5.57 5.77
CA ILE A 262 -5.31 5.70 5.44
C ILE A 262 -5.57 5.36 3.97
N TRP A 263 -4.75 5.84 3.04
CA TRP A 263 -4.92 5.51 1.63
C TRP A 263 -4.60 4.05 1.32
N GLY A 264 -3.61 3.47 2.01
CA GLY A 264 -3.31 2.04 1.96
C GLY A 264 -4.48 1.19 2.44
N GLN A 265 -5.11 1.58 3.57
CA GLN A 265 -6.27 0.90 4.14
C GLN A 265 -7.51 1.05 3.25
N ALA A 266 -7.73 2.22 2.65
CA ALA A 266 -8.81 2.40 1.68
C ALA A 266 -8.63 1.53 0.44
N LYS A 267 -7.38 1.38 -0.04
CA LYS A 267 -7.06 0.47 -1.14
C LYS A 267 -7.29 -0.99 -0.75
N TRP A 268 -6.95 -1.35 0.48
CA TRP A 268 -7.19 -2.68 1.01
C TRP A 268 -8.66 -3.06 1.03
N LEU A 269 -9.53 -2.13 1.43
CA LEU A 269 -10.98 -2.32 1.50
C LEU A 269 -11.67 -2.21 0.14
N GLY A 270 -10.95 -1.94 -0.94
CA GLY A 270 -11.53 -1.73 -2.27
C GLY A 270 -12.25 -0.39 -2.44
N ILE A 271 -12.11 0.53 -1.49
CA ILE A 271 -12.79 1.84 -1.47
C ILE A 271 -11.94 2.92 -2.17
N ALA A 272 -10.65 2.68 -2.37
CA ALA A 272 -9.77 3.67 -2.98
C ALA A 272 -10.19 3.99 -4.44
N PRO A 273 -10.36 5.27 -4.78
CA PRO A 273 -10.70 5.68 -6.13
C PRO A 273 -9.57 5.29 -7.10
N SER A 274 -9.89 4.49 -8.12
CA SER A 274 -8.93 4.08 -9.14
C SER A 274 -8.36 5.30 -9.86
N THR A 275 -7.03 5.33 -10.03
CA THR A 275 -6.30 6.37 -10.77
C THR A 275 -6.28 6.16 -12.28
N LYS A 276 -6.88 5.06 -12.78
CA LYS A 276 -6.93 4.79 -14.22
C LYS A 276 -8.13 5.49 -14.84
N GLU A 277 -7.84 6.50 -15.66
CA GLU A 277 -8.80 7.20 -16.50
C GLU A 277 -9.12 6.30 -17.70
N VAL A 278 -10.17 5.48 -17.59
CA VAL A 278 -10.72 4.76 -18.75
C VAL A 278 -11.50 5.77 -19.58
N GLN A 279 -10.85 6.27 -20.63
CA GLN A 279 -11.38 7.23 -21.57
C GLN A 279 -12.23 6.51 -22.63
N ARG A 280 -13.48 6.17 -22.33
CA ARG A 280 -14.39 5.67 -23.39
C ARG A 280 -15.89 5.97 -23.31
N THR A 281 -16.46 6.62 -22.29
CA THR A 281 -17.95 6.64 -22.22
C THR A 281 -18.58 7.97 -21.82
N ARG A 282 -19.38 8.53 -22.76
CA ARG A 282 -20.43 9.58 -22.69
C ARG A 282 -20.37 10.58 -21.51
N ASN A 283 -20.29 11.87 -21.88
CA ASN A 283 -20.15 13.07 -21.03
C ASN A 283 -20.93 13.08 -19.69
N VAL A 284 -22.16 12.54 -19.62
CA VAL A 284 -22.99 12.55 -18.40
C VAL A 284 -22.49 11.55 -17.33
N VAL A 285 -21.95 10.40 -17.74
CA VAL A 285 -21.37 9.40 -16.81
C VAL A 285 -20.03 9.89 -16.26
N VAL A 286 -19.29 10.65 -17.07
CA VAL A 286 -18.00 11.26 -16.69
C VAL A 286 -18.16 12.25 -15.54
N GLU A 287 -19.18 13.11 -15.56
CA GLU A 287 -19.40 14.10 -14.50
C GLU A 287 -19.80 13.48 -13.16
N LYS A 288 -20.75 12.54 -13.15
CA LYS A 288 -21.14 11.81 -11.92
C LYS A 288 -19.95 11.07 -11.32
N ARG A 289 -19.13 10.41 -12.16
CA ARG A 289 -17.92 9.69 -11.73
C ARG A 289 -16.83 10.64 -11.21
N LYS A 290 -16.63 11.81 -11.83
CA LYS A 290 -15.70 12.85 -11.37
C LYS A 290 -16.12 13.43 -10.02
N LYS A 291 -17.42 13.67 -9.81
CA LYS A 291 -17.98 14.14 -8.53
C LYS A 291 -17.82 13.11 -7.42
N TYR A 292 -18.12 11.84 -7.70
CA TYR A 292 -17.88 10.74 -6.76
C TYR A 292 -16.40 10.66 -6.37
N ARG A 293 -15.49 10.64 -7.36
CA ARG A 293 -14.05 10.63 -7.12
C ARG A 293 -13.62 11.80 -6.23
N ARG A 294 -14.05 13.03 -6.54
CA ARG A 294 -13.70 14.21 -5.73
C ARG A 294 -14.19 14.08 -4.29
N ARG A 295 -15.39 13.53 -4.06
CA ARG A 295 -15.93 13.28 -2.71
C ARG A 295 -15.12 12.20 -1.97
N SER A 296 -14.80 11.09 -2.62
CA SER A 296 -13.97 10.04 -2.02
C SER A 296 -12.57 10.56 -1.68
N TRP A 297 -11.95 11.34 -2.58
CA TRP A 297 -10.67 11.99 -2.30
C TRP A 297 -10.75 12.94 -1.11
N ALA A 298 -11.76 13.82 -1.09
CA ALA A 298 -11.97 14.73 0.03
C ALA A 298 -12.21 13.97 1.36
N GLY A 299 -12.99 12.88 1.32
CA GLY A 299 -13.22 12.02 2.48
C GLY A 299 -11.94 11.36 2.99
N LEU A 300 -11.12 10.80 2.10
CA LEU A 300 -9.84 10.17 2.49
C LEU A 300 -8.84 11.18 3.05
N HIS A 301 -8.75 12.38 2.47
CA HIS A 301 -7.94 13.45 3.05
C HIS A 301 -8.48 13.95 4.38
N GLY A 302 -9.81 14.05 4.54
CA GLY A 302 -10.45 14.41 5.80
C GLY A 302 -10.15 13.40 6.91
N ILE A 303 -10.28 12.10 6.62
CA ILE A 303 -9.93 11.03 7.57
C ILE A 303 -8.42 11.06 7.88
N SER A 304 -7.58 11.27 6.87
CA SER A 304 -6.13 11.40 7.07
C SER A 304 -5.79 12.58 7.98
N ALA A 305 -6.43 13.74 7.78
CA ALA A 305 -6.24 14.92 8.61
C ALA A 305 -6.72 14.70 10.05
N ALA A 306 -7.87 14.05 10.24
CA ALA A 306 -8.34 13.66 11.57
C ALA A 306 -7.36 12.71 12.28
N PHE A 307 -6.79 11.76 11.54
CA PHE A 307 -5.78 10.85 12.09
C PHE A 307 -4.48 11.60 12.45
N VAL A 308 -4.02 12.54 11.62
CA VAL A 308 -2.89 13.43 11.95
C VAL A 308 -3.18 14.23 13.22
N ALA A 309 -4.38 14.80 13.36
CA ALA A 309 -4.77 15.54 14.55
C ALA A 309 -4.73 14.67 15.82
N LEU A 310 -5.13 13.40 15.72
CA LEU A 310 -5.06 12.43 16.81
C LEU A 310 -3.61 12.16 17.26
N TRP A 311 -2.66 12.08 16.34
CA TRP A 311 -1.23 11.97 16.66
C TRP A 311 -0.61 13.28 17.19
N ALA A 312 -1.08 14.41 16.66
CA ALA A 312 -0.61 15.73 17.07
C ALA A 312 -1.06 16.10 18.49
N ALA A 313 -2.21 15.57 18.94
CA ALA A 313 -2.80 15.87 20.23
C ALA A 313 -1.84 15.65 21.40
N GLY A 314 -1.16 14.50 21.49
CA GLY A 314 -0.13 14.31 22.51
C GLY A 314 1.24 14.77 22.06
N GLY A 315 1.64 14.41 20.84
CA GLY A 315 3.00 14.66 20.35
C GLY A 315 3.36 16.14 20.25
N LEU A 316 2.50 16.98 19.65
CA LEU A 316 2.77 18.41 19.49
C LEU A 316 2.28 19.26 20.66
N LEU A 317 1.13 18.95 21.25
CA LEU A 317 0.56 19.80 22.29
C LEU A 317 1.13 19.52 23.68
N VAL A 318 1.66 18.31 23.92
CA VAL A 318 2.20 17.90 25.23
C VAL A 318 3.69 17.62 25.13
N VAL A 319 4.10 16.64 24.34
CA VAL A 319 5.50 16.16 24.31
C VAL A 319 6.44 17.23 23.76
N ALA A 320 6.13 17.84 22.61
CA ALA A 320 6.96 18.91 22.04
C ALA A 320 7.03 20.18 22.91
N ARG A 321 6.14 20.31 23.91
CA ARG A 321 6.14 21.40 24.88
C ARG A 321 6.74 21.00 26.24
N GLY A 322 7.26 19.78 26.36
CA GLY A 322 7.86 19.27 27.60
C GLY A 322 9.16 19.96 28.00
N GLY A 323 9.81 20.66 27.06
CA GLY A 323 11.02 21.45 27.32
C GLY A 323 12.29 20.61 27.48
N LEU A 324 13.37 21.28 27.89
CA LEU A 324 14.67 20.66 28.08
C LEU A 324 14.67 19.82 29.36
N THR A 325 15.13 18.58 29.24
CA THR A 325 15.48 17.75 30.40
C THR A 325 16.75 18.32 31.07
N GLY A 326 16.71 18.53 32.39
CA GLY A 326 17.84 19.05 33.16
C GLY A 326 18.70 17.94 33.81
N GLY A 327 19.73 18.38 34.54
CA GLY A 327 20.60 17.48 35.30
C GLY A 327 21.53 16.63 34.44
N TRP A 328 22.02 15.53 35.01
CA TRP A 328 22.93 14.61 34.31
C TRP A 328 22.26 13.96 33.09
N VAL A 329 20.99 13.58 33.20
CA VAL A 329 20.22 12.97 32.09
C VAL A 329 20.12 13.92 30.88
N GLY A 330 19.90 15.22 31.13
CA GLY A 330 19.91 16.22 30.06
C GLY A 330 21.23 16.27 29.30
N LYS A 331 22.36 16.24 30.01
CA LYS A 331 23.69 16.22 29.40
C LYS A 331 23.92 14.98 28.55
N VAL A 332 23.48 13.82 29.02
CA VAL A 332 23.57 12.57 28.25
C VAL A 332 22.80 12.68 26.93
N TYR A 333 21.64 13.35 26.93
CA TYR A 333 20.89 13.62 25.71
C TYR A 333 21.62 14.59 24.79
N ASP A 334 22.18 15.68 25.32
CA ASP A 334 22.99 16.63 24.56
C ASP A 334 24.19 15.93 23.91
N ASP A 335 24.96 15.14 24.68
CA ASP A 335 26.12 14.39 24.20
C ASP A 335 25.77 13.46 23.03
N MET A 336 24.59 12.81 23.08
CA MET A 336 24.09 11.99 21.97
C MET A 336 23.86 12.80 20.69
N PHE A 337 23.25 13.98 20.78
CA PHE A 337 22.99 14.83 19.62
C PHE A 337 24.29 15.44 19.07
N GLU A 338 25.24 15.77 19.93
CA GLU A 338 26.53 16.31 19.53
C GLU A 338 27.31 15.32 18.64
N THR A 339 27.16 14.00 18.84
CA THR A 339 27.81 12.98 17.99
C THR A 339 27.42 13.07 16.52
N ILE A 340 26.25 13.64 16.21
CA ILE A 340 25.75 13.83 14.85
C ILE A 340 25.75 15.31 14.42
N GLY A 341 26.39 16.18 15.20
CA GLY A 341 26.54 17.61 14.92
C GLY A 341 25.29 18.45 15.18
N LEU A 342 24.46 18.03 16.13
CA LEU A 342 23.26 18.77 16.60
C LEU A 342 23.50 19.33 18.01
#